data_AF-A0A4Q2K0I3-F1
#
_entry.id   AF-A0A4Q2K0I3-F1
#
_cell.length_a   1.000
_cell.length_b   1.000
_cell.length_c   1.000
_cell.angle_alpha   90.00
_cell.angle_beta   90.00
_cell.angle_gamma   90.00
#
_symmetry.space_group_name_H-M   'P 1'
#
loop_
_entity.id
_entity.type
_entity.pdbx_description
1 polymer ?
#
loop_
_entity_poly.entity_id
_entity_poly.type
_entity_poly.pdbx_seq_one_letter_code
_entity_poly.pdbx_strand_id
1 'polypeptide(L)'
;MSIIEPRITDLLNETDNDRFLLCALASKRAHDINDMMRGQRDRAIQLQTAVEIAKAADKKPLSMAFAEIARGDVSYDPETIDAQNH
;
A
#
# COMPACT_ATOMS: atom_id res chain seq x y z
N MET A 1 -1.98 6.48 11.68
CA MET A 1 -2.60 7.16 10.52
C MET A 1 -4.08 7.24 10.78
N SER A 2 -4.71 8.39 10.52
CA SER A 2 -6.17 8.50 10.56
C SER A 2 -6.79 7.80 9.35
N ILE A 3 -8.06 7.41 9.42
CA ILE A 3 -8.76 6.83 8.26
C ILE A 3 -8.96 7.84 7.12
N ILE A 4 -8.97 9.14 7.45
CA ILE A 4 -9.14 10.24 6.50
C ILE A 4 -7.81 10.77 5.93
N GLU A 5 -6.67 10.21 6.38
CA GLU A 5 -5.33 10.63 5.95
C GLU A 5 -4.59 9.45 5.30
N PRO A 6 -3.92 9.64 4.15
CA PRO A 6 -3.86 10.88 3.36
C PRO A 6 -5.22 11.26 2.75
N ARG A 7 -5.44 12.56 2.52
CA ARG A 7 -6.71 13.07 1.98
C ARG A 7 -7.00 12.43 0.62
N ILE A 8 -8.26 12.09 0.38
CA ILE A 8 -8.68 11.44 -0.87
C ILE A 8 -8.35 12.25 -2.12
N THR A 9 -8.35 13.59 -2.04
CA THR A 9 -7.97 14.47 -3.14
C THR A 9 -6.52 14.29 -3.55
N ASP A 10 -5.63 14.10 -2.58
CA ASP A 10 -4.20 13.95 -2.84
C ASP A 10 -3.93 12.60 -3.50
N LEU A 11 -4.67 11.56 -3.10
CA LEU A 11 -4.60 10.23 -3.73
C LEU A 11 -5.14 10.21 -5.16
N LEU A 12 -6.26 10.88 -5.42
CA LEU A 12 -6.87 10.91 -6.75
C LEU A 12 -6.05 11.69 -7.77
N ASN A 13 -5.32 12.72 -7.33
CA ASN A 13 -4.41 13.46 -8.21
C ASN A 13 -3.27 12.58 -8.78
N GLU A 14 -2.85 11.55 -8.05
CA GLU A 14 -1.81 10.60 -8.46
C GLU A 14 -2.34 9.45 -9.33
N THR A 15 -3.65 9.39 -9.56
CA THR A 15 -4.32 8.28 -10.26
C THR A 15 -5.31 8.78 -11.29
N ASP A 16 -4.95 9.80 -12.07
CA ASP A 16 -5.78 10.41 -13.13
C ASP A 16 -7.22 10.77 -12.71
N ASN A 17 -7.43 11.06 -11.42
CA ASN A 17 -8.75 11.23 -10.80
C ASN A 17 -9.71 10.02 -10.93
N ASP A 18 -9.19 8.85 -11.27
CA ASP A 18 -9.95 7.60 -11.30
C ASP A 18 -9.85 6.85 -9.96
N ARG A 19 -11.02 6.70 -9.32
CA ARG A 19 -11.18 5.95 -8.06
C ARG A 19 -10.96 4.45 -8.22
N PHE A 20 -11.22 3.88 -9.39
CA PHE A 20 -11.07 2.46 -9.64
C PHE A 20 -9.60 2.12 -9.82
N LEU A 21 -8.88 2.92 -10.59
CA LEU A 21 -7.42 2.88 -10.67
C LEU A 21 -6.77 3.03 -9.28
N LEU A 22 -7.19 4.00 -8.47
CA LEU A 22 -6.69 4.15 -7.10
C LEU A 22 -6.90 2.88 -6.27
N CYS A 23 -8.09 2.28 -6.35
CA CYS A 23 -8.41 1.04 -5.63
C CYS A 23 -7.52 -0.13 -6.09
N ALA A 24 -7.34 -0.30 -7.40
CA ALA A 24 -6.52 -1.35 -7.97
C ALA A 24 -5.04 -1.19 -7.58
N LEU A 25 -4.50 0.02 -7.75
CA LEU A 25 -3.11 0.35 -7.43
C LEU A 25 -2.81 0.14 -5.94
N ALA A 26 -3.65 0.71 -5.07
CA ALA A 26 -3.49 0.59 -3.62
C ALA A 26 -3.64 -0.86 -3.14
N SER A 27 -4.57 -1.63 -3.71
CA SER A 27 -4.77 -3.04 -3.34
C SER A 27 -3.58 -3.89 -3.73
N LYS A 28 -3.11 -3.78 -4.99
CA LYS A 28 -1.93 -4.49 -5.47
C LYS A 28 -0.72 -4.17 -4.59
N ARG A 29 -0.50 -2.89 -4.29
CA ARG A 29 0.62 -2.45 -3.47
C ARG A 29 0.52 -2.93 -2.02
N ALA A 30 -0.68 -2.90 -1.44
CA ALA A 30 -0.92 -3.42 -0.09
C ALA A 30 -0.60 -4.92 0.00
N HIS A 31 -0.89 -5.70 -1.05
CA HIS A 31 -0.50 -7.10 -1.12
C HIS A 31 1.02 -7.28 -1.14
N ASP A 32 1.74 -6.53 -1.98
CA ASP A 32 3.21 -6.57 -2.02
C ASP A 32 3.82 -6.29 -0.62
N ILE A 33 3.32 -5.25 0.06
CA ILE A 33 3.75 -4.88 1.41
C ILE A 33 3.43 -6.00 2.40
N ASN A 34 2.25 -6.61 2.32
CA ASN A 34 1.85 -7.67 3.24
C ASN A 34 2.70 -8.93 3.06
N ASP A 35 3.00 -9.33 1.81
CA ASP A 35 3.88 -10.45 1.52
C ASP A 35 5.32 -10.20 2.01
N MET A 36 5.82 -8.97 1.84
CA MET A 36 7.10 -8.55 2.39
C MET A 36 7.13 -8.63 3.93
N MET A 37 6.11 -8.08 4.60
CA MET A 37 6.00 -8.11 6.07
C MET A 37 5.86 -9.53 6.60
N ARG A 38 5.12 -10.41 5.92
CA ARG A 38 5.04 -11.83 6.25
C ARG A 38 6.41 -12.49 6.16
N GLY A 39 7.12 -12.30 5.04
CA GLY A 39 8.47 -12.86 4.87
C GLY A 39 9.48 -12.37 5.91
N GLN A 40 9.39 -11.10 6.34
CA GLN A 40 10.19 -10.58 7.45
C GLN A 40 9.83 -11.24 8.79
N ARG A 41 8.54 -11.43 9.08
CA ARG A 41 8.07 -12.12 10.29
C ARG A 41 8.56 -13.57 10.32
N ASP A 42 8.46 -14.29 9.20
CA ASP A 42 8.91 -15.69 9.11
C ASP A 42 10.41 -15.82 9.39
N ARG A 43 11.23 -14.88 8.88
CA ARG A 43 12.67 -14.82 9.18
C ARG A 43 12.95 -14.42 10.64
N ALA A 44 12.20 -13.47 11.19
CA ALA A 44 12.35 -13.03 12.57
C ALA A 44 12.00 -14.14 13.57
N ILE A 45 10.95 -14.93 13.30
CA ILE A 45 10.58 -16.12 14.10
C ILE A 45 11.73 -17.12 14.17
N GLN A 46 12.51 -17.27 13.10
CA GLN A 46 13.69 -18.15 13.07
C GLN A 46 14.88 -17.60 13.87
N LEU A 47 14.94 -16.27 14.09
CA LEU A 47 16.13 -15.59 14.62
C LEU A 47 15.96 -15.05 16.06
N GLN A 48 14.76 -14.64 16.50
CA GLN A 48 14.55 -13.86 17.73
C GLN A 48 13.20 -14.12 18.45
N THR A 49 13.11 -13.65 19.71
CA THR A 49 12.00 -13.88 20.67
C THR A 49 10.73 -13.05 20.37
N ALA A 50 9.57 -13.53 20.85
CA ALA A 50 8.22 -13.08 20.50
C ALA A 50 7.90 -11.56 20.62
N VAL A 51 8.73 -10.76 21.30
CA VAL A 51 8.47 -9.35 21.59
C VAL A 51 8.66 -8.44 20.37
N GLU A 52 9.61 -8.75 19.49
CA GLU A 52 9.89 -7.92 18.30
C GLU A 52 8.83 -8.11 17.21
N ILE A 53 8.24 -9.31 17.13
CA ILE A 53 7.14 -9.65 16.22
C ILE A 53 5.91 -8.76 16.47
N ALA A 54 5.63 -8.47 17.75
CA ALA A 54 4.46 -7.67 18.13
C ALA A 54 4.58 -6.20 17.70
N LYS A 55 5.78 -5.60 17.73
CA LYS A 55 5.97 -4.19 17.32
C LYS A 55 5.78 -3.97 15.81
N ALA A 56 5.98 -4.99 14.98
CA ALA A 56 5.80 -4.91 13.53
C ALA A 56 4.33 -5.11 13.07
N ALA A 57 3.39 -5.36 13.98
CA ALA A 57 2.01 -5.69 13.64
C ALA A 57 1.09 -4.47 13.46
N ASP A 58 1.47 -3.29 13.95
CA ASP A 58 0.54 -2.16 14.11
C ASP A 58 0.32 -1.32 12.84
N LYS A 59 1.10 -1.55 11.77
CA LYS A 59 0.93 -0.81 10.50
C LYS A 59 0.16 -1.65 9.49
N LYS A 60 -1.05 -1.18 9.14
CA LYS A 60 -1.89 -1.77 8.10
C LYS A 60 -1.24 -1.59 6.73
N PRO A 61 -1.02 -2.65 5.93
CA PRO A 61 -0.41 -2.55 4.60
C PRO A 61 -1.11 -1.57 3.66
N LEU A 62 -2.44 -1.53 3.69
CA LEU A 62 -3.22 -0.58 2.87
C LEU A 62 -2.93 0.89 3.25
N SER A 63 -2.79 1.19 4.54
CA SER A 63 -2.44 2.55 4.98
C SER A 63 -1.03 2.93 4.54
N MET A 64 -0.10 1.98 4.51
CA MET A 64 1.24 2.20 3.95
C MET A 64 1.21 2.44 2.44
N ALA A 65 0.42 1.66 1.70
CA ALA A 65 0.23 1.83 0.26
C ALA A 65 -0.30 3.24 -0.07
N PHE A 66 -1.33 3.72 0.63
CA PHE A 66 -1.83 5.08 0.43
C PHE A 66 -0.77 6.14 0.75
N ALA A 67 0.04 5.95 1.78
CA ALA A 67 1.13 6.87 2.10
C ALA A 67 2.27 6.86 1.07
N GLU A 68 2.49 5.75 0.37
CA GLU A 68 3.45 5.67 -0.74
C GLU A 68 2.89 6.31 -2.02
N ILE A 69 1.61 6.07 -2.33
CA ILE A 69 0.92 6.72 -3.46
C ILE A 69 0.93 8.24 -3.28
N ALA A 70 0.52 8.75 -2.11
CA ALA A 70 0.51 10.19 -1.83
C ALA A 70 1.91 10.85 -1.85
N ARG A 71 3.00 10.05 -1.82
CA ARG A 71 4.38 10.55 -1.95
C ARG A 71 4.91 10.46 -3.39
N GLY A 72 4.18 9.83 -4.31
CA GLY A 72 4.65 9.53 -5.66
C GLY A 72 5.67 8.39 -5.72
N ASP A 73 5.80 7.58 -4.66
CA ASP A 73 6.74 6.44 -4.61
C ASP A 73 6.25 5.26 -5.48
N VAL A 74 4.97 5.28 -5.88
CA VAL A 74 4.30 4.19 -6.60
C VAL A 74 3.55 4.77 -7.80
N SER A 75 3.79 4.20 -8.97
CA SER A 75 3.09 4.53 -10.22
C SER A 75 2.48 3.28 -10.87
N TYR A 76 1.72 3.48 -11.93
CA TYR A 76 1.18 2.43 -12.80
C TYR A 76 1.63 2.66 -14.24
N ASP A 77 1.52 1.62 -15.05
CA ASP A 77 1.73 1.69 -16.50
C ASP A 77 0.38 1.90 -17.19
N PRO A 78 0.13 3.05 -17.82
CA PRO A 78 -1.13 3.34 -18.52
C PRO A 78 -1.42 2.38 -19.67
N GLU A 79 -0.42 1.69 -20.24
CA GLU A 79 -0.66 0.71 -21.31
C GLU A 79 -1.25 -0.60 -20.78
N THR A 80 -1.09 -0.86 -19.47
CA THR A 80 -1.55 -2.10 -18.82
C THR A 80 -2.93 -1.98 -18.19
N ILE A 81 -3.47 -0.76 -18.10
CA ILE A 81 -4.77 -0.47 -17.50
C ILE A 81 -5.61 0.27 -18.52
N ASP A 82 -6.85 -0.18 -18.71
CA ASP A 82 -7.82 0.52 -19.57
C ASP A 82 -8.30 1.80 -18.88
N ALA A 83 -7.44 2.82 -18.84
CA ALA A 83 -7.74 4.13 -18.25
C ALA A 83 -8.69 4.97 -19.12
N GLN A 84 -8.98 4.56 -20.37
CA GLN A 84 -9.77 5.34 -21.33
C GLN A 84 -11.26 4.99 -21.31
N ASN A 85 -11.65 3.81 -20.82
CA ASN A 85 -13.05 3.35 -20.85
C ASN A 85 -13.81 3.46 -19.51
N HIS A 86 -13.30 4.23 -18.54
CA HIS A 86 -13.88 4.37 -17.20
C HIS A 86 -14.40 5.79 -16.89
#